data_AF-A0A657LUL9-F1
#
_entry.id   AF-A0A657LUL9-F1
#
_cell.length_a   1.000
_cell.length_b   1.000
_cell.length_c   1.000
_cell.angle_alpha   90.00
_cell.angle_beta   90.00
_cell.angle_gamma   90.00
#
_symmetry.space_group_name_H-M   'P 1'
#
loop_
_entity.id
_entity.type
_entity.pdbx_description
1 polymer ?
#
loop_
_entity_poly.entity_id
_entity_poly.type
_entity_poly.pdbx_seq_one_letter_code
_entity_poly.pdbx_strand_id
1 'polypeptide(L)'
;MKITNTQKGPRGVNTVSGPVLIEPGQTVEVDVLLREKPHIEATGWFSIGGDYVTDAASAAPTLQNAATDATAEIEDLKKQIAERDAELAKLKGDGLDRDDLKKQAKELGIDHAGNIPNLKLKELIDAKLA
;
A
#
# COMPACT_ATOMS: atom_id res chain seq x y z
N MET A 1 -2.67 -25.43 21.71
CA MET A 1 -2.75 -24.96 23.12
C MET A 1 -3.73 -25.80 23.94
N LYS A 2 -3.64 -25.80 25.28
CA LYS A 2 -4.53 -26.56 26.18
C LYS A 2 -5.57 -25.64 26.82
N ILE A 3 -6.85 -25.99 26.72
CA ILE A 3 -7.97 -25.20 27.24
C ILE A 3 -8.82 -26.08 28.14
N THR A 4 -9.04 -25.64 29.37
CA THR A 4 -9.88 -26.32 30.37
C THR A 4 -11.10 -25.48 30.72
N ASN A 5 -12.30 -26.05 30.63
CA ASN A 5 -13.53 -25.36 31.07
C ASN A 5 -13.63 -25.37 32.61
N THR A 6 -13.63 -24.20 33.24
CA THR A 6 -13.72 -24.04 34.70
C THR A 6 -15.15 -23.82 35.20
N GLN A 7 -16.12 -23.75 34.28
CA GLN A 7 -17.52 -23.47 34.59
C GLN A 7 -18.30 -24.76 34.88
N LYS A 8 -19.46 -24.60 35.54
CA LYS A 8 -20.36 -25.72 35.86
C LYS A 8 -21.14 -26.28 34.66
N GLY A 9 -21.15 -25.57 33.54
CA GLY A 9 -21.85 -25.97 32.31
C GLY A 9 -20.90 -26.01 31.11
N PRO A 10 -21.29 -26.70 30.02
CA PRO A 10 -20.47 -26.81 28.83
C PRO A 10 -20.26 -25.43 28.18
N ARG A 11 -19.06 -25.19 27.65
CA ARG A 11 -18.69 -23.93 27.01
C ARG A 11 -18.08 -24.18 25.64
N GLY A 12 -18.50 -23.40 24.66
CA GLY A 12 -17.94 -23.44 23.31
C GLY A 12 -16.68 -22.59 23.23
N VAL A 13 -15.68 -23.07 22.50
CA VAL A 13 -14.50 -22.31 22.09
C VAL A 13 -14.40 -22.32 20.57
N ASN A 14 -14.10 -21.17 19.98
CA ASN A 14 -13.81 -21.06 18.56
C ASN A 14 -12.36 -21.47 18.31
N THR A 15 -12.15 -22.59 17.63
CA THR A 15 -10.81 -23.09 17.27
C THR A 15 -10.55 -22.88 15.78
N VAL A 16 -9.29 -23.03 15.36
CA VAL A 16 -8.90 -23.03 13.94
C VAL A 16 -9.68 -24.07 13.14
N SER A 17 -9.93 -25.25 13.73
CA SER A 17 -10.66 -26.36 13.10
C SER A 17 -12.18 -26.25 13.22
N GLY A 18 -12.70 -25.14 13.77
CA GLY A 18 -14.12 -24.92 14.01
C GLY A 18 -14.50 -24.86 15.50
N PRO A 19 -15.80 -24.72 15.82
CA PRO A 19 -16.25 -24.64 17.19
C PRO A 19 -16.11 -25.98 17.91
N VAL A 20 -15.56 -25.96 19.12
CA VAL A 20 -15.42 -27.12 20.00
C VAL A 20 -16.19 -26.88 21.28
N LEU A 21 -17.05 -27.82 21.67
CA LEU A 21 -17.75 -27.79 22.95
C LEU A 21 -16.92 -28.53 24.00
N ILE A 22 -16.66 -27.89 25.13
CA ILE A 22 -15.85 -28.43 26.22
C ILE A 22 -16.74 -28.60 27.46
N GLU A 23 -16.86 -29.84 27.93
CA GLU A 23 -17.63 -30.18 29.13
C GLU A 23 -17.01 -29.60 30.41
N PRO A 24 -17.78 -29.45 31.51
CA PRO A 24 -17.24 -28.99 32.79
C PRO A 24 -16.02 -29.79 33.26
N GLY A 25 -14.90 -29.10 33.53
CA GLY A 25 -13.65 -29.72 33.97
C GLY A 25 -12.86 -30.46 32.88
N GLN A 26 -13.40 -30.58 31.66
CA GLN A 26 -12.68 -31.19 30.54
C GLN A 26 -11.56 -30.26 30.07
N THR A 27 -10.41 -30.87 29.76
CA THR A 27 -9.30 -30.22 29.06
C THR A 27 -9.22 -30.75 27.63
N VAL A 28 -9.12 -29.85 26.66
CA VAL A 28 -8.89 -30.18 25.26
C VAL A 28 -7.61 -29.52 24.76
N GLU A 29 -6.97 -30.17 23.78
CA GLU A 29 -5.83 -29.62 23.07
C GLU A 29 -6.28 -29.21 21.67
N VAL A 30 -6.27 -27.91 21.41
CA VAL A 30 -6.82 -27.28 20.20
C VAL A 30 -5.97 -26.09 19.82
N ASP A 31 -6.07 -25.64 18.58
CA ASP A 31 -5.44 -24.40 18.14
C ASP A 31 -6.47 -23.28 18.10
N VAL A 32 -6.12 -22.13 18.68
CA VAL A 32 -6.97 -20.95 18.71
C VAL A 32 -6.18 -19.75 18.20
N LEU A 33 -6.84 -18.94 17.38
CA LEU A 33 -6.21 -17.79 16.75
C LEU A 33 -6.01 -16.66 17.76
N LEU A 34 -4.91 -15.93 17.61
CA LEU A 34 -4.53 -14.82 18.49
C LEU A 34 -5.61 -13.75 18.59
N ARG A 35 -6.40 -13.55 17.52
CA ARG A 35 -7.54 -12.62 17.52
C ARG A 35 -8.65 -12.99 18.50
N GLU A 36 -8.77 -14.28 18.88
CA GLU A 36 -9.79 -14.75 19.82
C GLU A 36 -9.37 -14.53 21.28
N LYS A 37 -8.07 -14.31 21.54
CA LYS A 37 -7.51 -14.05 22.88
C LYS A 37 -8.33 -13.08 23.72
N PRO A 38 -8.62 -11.84 23.26
CA PRO A 38 -9.37 -10.88 24.07
C PRO A 38 -10.78 -11.38 24.44
N HIS A 39 -11.43 -12.17 23.58
CA HIS A 39 -12.77 -12.69 23.84
C HIS A 39 -12.73 -13.83 24.85
N ILE A 40 -11.81 -14.79 24.68
CA ILE A 40 -11.71 -15.96 25.55
C ILE A 40 -11.28 -15.54 26.96
N GLU A 41 -10.25 -14.69 27.08
CA GLU A 41 -9.73 -14.25 28.38
C GLU A 41 -10.70 -13.34 29.12
N ALA A 42 -11.45 -12.48 28.41
CA ALA A 42 -12.45 -11.60 29.03
C ALA A 42 -13.62 -12.39 29.66
N THR A 43 -13.93 -13.59 29.17
CA THR A 43 -15.04 -14.39 29.73
C THR A 43 -14.72 -14.99 31.10
N GLY A 44 -13.44 -15.26 31.38
CA GLY A 44 -13.02 -16.01 32.56
C GLY A 44 -13.54 -17.46 32.62
N TRP A 45 -14.06 -18.00 31.51
CA TRP A 45 -14.64 -19.36 31.48
C TRP A 45 -13.62 -20.48 31.41
N PHE A 46 -12.39 -20.17 31.01
CA PHE A 46 -11.39 -21.16 30.70
C PHE A 46 -10.08 -20.91 31.44
N SER A 47 -9.41 -21.99 31.82
CA SER A 47 -7.98 -21.98 32.13
C SER A 47 -7.22 -22.32 30.85
N ILE A 48 -6.21 -21.52 30.53
CA ILE A 48 -5.52 -21.55 29.24
C ILE A 48 -4.04 -21.83 29.48
N GLY A 49 -3.50 -22.84 28.82
CA GLY A 49 -2.08 -23.20 28.83
C GLY A 49 -1.50 -23.25 27.43
N GLY A 50 -0.45 -22.46 27.19
CA GLY A 50 0.23 -22.36 25.89
C GLY A 50 -0.17 -21.12 25.09
N ASP A 51 0.40 -21.00 23.90
CA ASP A 51 0.30 -19.80 23.08
C ASP A 51 -0.81 -19.89 22.03
N TYR A 52 -1.38 -18.73 21.71
CA TYR A 52 -2.31 -18.59 20.59
C TYR A 52 -1.56 -18.62 19.26
N VAL A 53 -2.22 -19.14 18.23
CA VAL A 53 -1.66 -19.19 16.87
C VAL A 53 -1.89 -17.85 16.20
N THR A 54 -0.83 -17.24 15.66
CA THR A 54 -0.99 -16.05 14.81
C THR A 54 -1.69 -16.45 13.51
N ASP A 55 -2.53 -15.58 12.98
CA ASP A 55 -3.04 -15.76 11.62
C ASP A 55 -1.83 -15.68 10.67
N ALA A 56 -1.31 -16.83 10.25
CA ALA A 56 -0.49 -16.92 9.05
C ALA A 56 -1.46 -16.73 7.88
N ALA A 57 -1.81 -15.45 7.63
CA ALA A 57 -2.66 -14.94 6.57
C ALA A 57 -3.42 -16.02 5.79
N SER A 58 -4.52 -16.54 6.34
CA SER A 58 -5.64 -16.94 5.50
C SER A 58 -6.38 -15.67 5.05
N ALA A 59 -5.64 -14.75 4.44
CA ALA A 59 -6.25 -13.84 3.49
C ALA A 59 -6.87 -14.78 2.45
N ALA A 60 -8.20 -14.74 2.28
CA ALA A 60 -8.86 -15.47 1.20
C ALA A 60 -8.02 -15.29 -0.08
N PRO A 61 -7.84 -16.32 -0.94
CA PRO A 61 -6.94 -16.25 -2.11
C PRO A 61 -7.10 -14.95 -2.91
N THR A 62 -8.32 -14.42 -2.94
CA THR A 62 -8.70 -13.12 -3.51
C THR A 62 -7.90 -11.92 -2.99
N LEU A 63 -7.67 -11.81 -1.69
CA LEU A 63 -6.94 -10.68 -1.08
C LEU A 63 -5.44 -10.77 -1.35
N GLN A 64 -4.89 -11.99 -1.33
CA GLN A 64 -3.49 -12.22 -1.65
C GLN A 64 -3.23 -11.89 -3.13
N ASN A 65 -4.10 -12.35 -4.03
CA ASN A 65 -4.02 -12.03 -5.45
C ASN A 65 -4.16 -10.53 -5.69
N ALA A 66 -5.13 -9.86 -5.05
CA ALA A 66 -5.30 -8.42 -5.18
C ALA A 66 -4.07 -7.63 -4.69
N ALA A 67 -3.40 -8.08 -3.62
CA ALA A 67 -2.18 -7.45 -3.15
C ALA A 67 -1.00 -7.67 -4.11
N THR A 68 -0.88 -8.85 -4.71
CA THR A 68 0.14 -9.15 -5.73
C THR A 68 -0.09 -8.32 -7.00
N ASP A 69 -1.33 -8.27 -7.49
CA ASP A 69 -1.72 -7.50 -8.68
C ASP A 69 -1.47 -6.00 -8.47
N ALA A 70 -1.89 -5.45 -7.31
CA ALA A 70 -1.64 -4.05 -6.97
C ALA A 70 -0.14 -3.73 -6.88
N THR A 71 0.66 -4.66 -6.37
CA THR A 71 2.12 -4.47 -6.29
C THR A 71 2.75 -4.41 -7.69
N ALA A 72 2.32 -5.29 -8.60
CA ALA A 72 2.78 -5.30 -9.99
C ALA A 72 2.38 -4.01 -10.73
N GLU A 73 1.14 -3.54 -10.53
CA GLU A 73 0.67 -2.28 -11.13
C GLU A 73 1.47 -1.06 -10.62
N ILE A 74 1.77 -1.00 -9.32
CA ILE A 74 2.61 0.06 -8.75
C ILE A 74 4.01 0.06 -9.36
N GLU A 75 4.61 -1.12 -9.60
CA GLU A 75 5.93 -1.22 -10.22
C GLU A 75 5.92 -0.73 -11.67
N ASP A 76 4.89 -1.10 -12.44
CA ASP A 76 4.74 -0.63 -13.82
C ASP A 76 4.49 0.88 -13.90
N LEU A 77 3.61 1.42 -13.05
CA LEU A 77 3.36 2.87 -12.97
C LEU A 77 4.62 3.65 -12.61
N LYS A 78 5.45 3.14 -11.69
CA LYS A 78 6.74 3.76 -11.36
C LYS A 78 7.68 3.81 -12.57
N LYS A 79 7.71 2.74 -13.38
CA LYS A 79 8.51 2.68 -14.60
C LYS A 79 8.01 3.70 -15.63
N GLN A 80 6.70 3.77 -15.86
CA GLN A 80 6.10 4.73 -16.78
C GLN A 80 6.39 6.19 -16.36
N ILE A 81 6.33 6.49 -15.06
CA ILE A 81 6.69 7.81 -14.53
C ILE A 81 8.16 8.13 -14.81
N ALA A 82 9.07 7.19 -14.55
CA ALA A 82 10.49 7.39 -14.81
C ALA A 82 10.79 7.62 -16.31
N GLU A 83 10.11 6.90 -17.20
CA GLU A 83 10.21 7.10 -18.64
C GLU A 83 9.68 8.48 -19.07
N ARG A 84 8.52 8.89 -18.55
CA ARG A 84 7.95 10.22 -18.79
C ARG A 84 8.82 11.34 -18.27
N ASP A 85 9.43 11.18 -17.10
CA ASP A 85 10.33 12.17 -16.53
C ASP A 85 11.61 12.31 -17.36
N ALA A 86 12.15 11.19 -17.87
CA ALA A 86 13.27 11.20 -18.80
C ALA A 86 12.90 11.87 -20.14
N GLU A 87 11.71 11.63 -20.66
CA GLU A 87 11.20 12.29 -21.87
C GLU A 87 11.00 13.80 -21.65
N LEU A 88 10.40 14.19 -20.53
CA LEU A 88 10.27 15.60 -20.15
C LEU A 88 11.62 16.28 -19.97
N ALA A 89 12.61 15.58 -19.42
CA ALA A 89 13.97 16.10 -19.29
C ALA A 89 14.62 16.32 -20.66
N LYS A 90 14.42 15.41 -21.63
CA LYS A 90 14.90 15.58 -23.01
C LYS A 90 14.22 16.74 -23.72
N LEU A 91 12.89 16.81 -23.66
CA LEU A 91 12.11 17.90 -24.27
C LEU A 91 12.44 19.27 -23.67
N LYS A 92 12.74 19.34 -22.38
CA LYS A 92 13.20 20.58 -21.72
C LYS A 92 14.68 20.86 -21.97
N GLY A 93 15.52 19.84 -22.17
CA GLY A 93 16.96 19.99 -22.41
C GLY A 93 17.29 20.50 -23.82
N ASP A 94 16.62 19.96 -24.84
CA ASP A 94 16.99 20.18 -26.25
C ASP A 94 16.46 21.50 -26.84
N GLY A 95 15.50 22.16 -26.18
CA GLY A 95 14.83 23.36 -26.71
C GLY A 95 14.96 24.62 -25.85
N LEU A 96 15.78 24.59 -24.80
CA LEU A 96 15.90 25.67 -23.81
C LEU A 96 17.31 26.28 -23.73
N ASP A 97 18.13 26.17 -24.78
CA ASP A 97 19.38 26.94 -24.82
C ASP A 97 19.05 28.44 -24.70
N ARG A 98 19.62 29.07 -23.67
CA ARG A 98 19.25 30.44 -23.30
C ARG A 98 19.56 31.42 -24.41
N ASP A 99 20.66 31.21 -25.12
CA ASP A 99 21.17 32.17 -26.09
C ASP A 99 20.42 32.02 -27.42
N ASP A 100 20.07 30.81 -27.81
CA ASP A 100 19.18 30.56 -28.96
C ASP A 100 17.79 31.16 -28.73
N LEU A 101 17.19 30.97 -27.56
CA LEU A 101 15.88 31.56 -27.23
C LEU A 101 15.91 33.09 -27.24
N LYS A 102 16.97 33.72 -26.70
CA LYS A 102 17.11 35.18 -26.75
C LYS A 102 17.25 35.69 -28.18
N LYS A 103 17.99 34.96 -29.02
CA LYS A 103 18.17 35.32 -30.43
C LYS A 103 16.84 35.24 -31.18
N GLN A 104 16.10 34.15 -31.02
CA GLN A 104 14.75 33.99 -31.60
C GLN A 104 13.78 35.06 -31.11
N ALA A 105 13.74 35.33 -29.79
CA ALA A 105 12.91 36.39 -29.23
C ALA A 105 13.25 37.77 -29.82
N LYS A 106 14.55 38.06 -30.00
CA LYS A 106 15.00 39.32 -30.61
C LYS A 106 14.62 39.42 -32.09
N GLU A 107 14.75 38.33 -32.85
CA GLU A 107 14.33 38.26 -34.26
C GLU A 107 12.82 38.46 -34.43
N LEU A 108 12.04 37.97 -33.46
CA LEU A 108 10.57 38.12 -33.43
C LEU A 108 10.09 39.43 -32.76
N GLY A 109 11.00 40.26 -32.25
CA GLY A 109 10.67 41.51 -31.57
C GLY A 109 9.92 41.33 -30.26
N ILE A 110 10.18 40.25 -29.52
CA ILE A 110 9.54 39.93 -28.24
C ILE A 110 10.34 40.55 -27.09
N ASP A 111 9.76 41.57 -26.46
CA ASP A 111 10.27 42.12 -25.20
C ASP A 111 10.01 41.17 -24.04
N HIS A 112 11.05 40.87 -23.26
CA HIS A 112 10.99 39.94 -22.13
C HIS A 112 11.90 40.40 -20.99
N ALA A 113 11.56 40.00 -19.75
CA ALA A 113 12.38 40.28 -18.58
C ALA A 113 13.70 39.48 -18.63
N GLY A 114 14.82 40.11 -18.26
CA GLY A 114 16.15 39.47 -18.33
C GLY A 114 16.30 38.18 -17.51
N ASN A 115 15.48 38.02 -16.47
CA ASN A 115 15.44 36.86 -15.56
C ASN A 115 14.28 35.88 -15.85
N ILE A 116 13.59 35.99 -16.99
CA ILE A 116 12.50 35.08 -17.33
C ILE A 116 13.01 33.63 -17.45
N PRO A 117 12.31 32.62 -16.89
CA PRO A 117 12.67 31.21 -17.09
C PRO A 117 12.66 30.82 -18.57
N ASN A 118 13.58 29.96 -19.02
CA ASN A 118 13.70 29.56 -20.43
C ASN A 118 12.41 28.98 -20.98
N LEU A 119 11.69 28.21 -20.17
CA LEU A 119 10.39 27.64 -20.54
C LEU A 119 9.38 28.74 -20.95
N LYS A 120 9.25 29.78 -20.13
CA LYS A 120 8.36 30.92 -20.42
C LYS A 120 8.82 31.73 -21.63
N LEU A 121 10.13 31.88 -21.83
CA LEU A 121 10.66 32.56 -23.01
C LEU A 121 10.33 31.78 -24.28
N LYS A 122 10.47 30.45 -24.24
CA LYS A 122 10.10 29.55 -25.34
C LYS A 122 8.59 29.59 -25.62
N GLU A 123 7.74 29.57 -24.60
CA GLU A 123 6.29 29.70 -24.75
C GLU A 123 5.89 31.01 -25.47
N LEU A 124 6.55 32.13 -25.15
CA LEU A 124 6.29 33.42 -25.83
C LEU A 124 6.71 33.39 -27.31
N ILE A 125 7.84 32.73 -27.61
CA ILE A 125 8.33 32.54 -28.98
C ILE A 125 7.35 31.66 -29.77
N ASP A 126 6.96 30.52 -29.22
CA ASP A 126 6.03 29.57 -29.86
C ASP A 126 4.66 30.22 -30.10
N ALA A 127 4.14 31.00 -29.13
CA ALA A 127 2.89 31.74 -29.28
C ALA A 127 2.94 32.85 -30.34
N LYS A 128 4.13 33.33 -30.70
CA LYS A 128 4.33 34.33 -31.77
C LYS A 128 4.48 33.68 -33.15
N LEU A 129 4.87 32.40 -33.18
CA LEU A 129 5.07 31.60 -34.40
C LEU A 129 3.83 30.78 -34.80
N ALA A 130 2.90 30.54 -33.87
CA ALA A 130 1.58 29.94 -34.10
C ALA A 130 0.61 30.94 -34.76
#